data_AF-A0A353W0D4-F1
#
_entry.id   AF-A0A353W0D4-F1
#
_cell.length_a   1.000
_cell.length_b   1.000
_cell.length_c   1.000
_cell.angle_alpha   90.00
_cell.angle_beta   90.00
_cell.angle_gamma   90.00
#
_symmetry.space_group_name_H-M   'P 1'
#
loop_
_entity.id
_entity.type
_entity.pdbx_description
1 polymer ?
#
loop_
_entity_poly.entity_id
_entity_poly.type
_entity_poly.pdbx_seq_one_letter_code
_entity_poly.pdbx_strand_id
1 'polypeptide(L)'
;MRMKWYGSLKKLIGSNIANFLESYLSSATTPLDLAEPRYLVDRYVTHYNNYRLHSAIGYITPKDKLEGREANIFTMRKLKLQEARERKQASNRIVSNFASAHAPITLEA
;
A
#
# COMPACT_ATOMS: atom_id res chain seq x y z
N MET A 1 5.09 -20.80 23.17
CA MET A 1 5.42 -20.32 21.81
C MET A 1 4.70 -19.01 21.46
N ARG A 2 4.70 -18.02 22.37
CA ARG A 2 4.50 -16.59 22.05
C ARG A 2 5.89 -16.09 21.66
N MET A 3 6.10 -15.37 20.55
CA MET A 3 7.04 -14.23 20.52
C MET A 3 7.42 -13.72 19.12
N LYS A 4 7.44 -14.52 18.05
CA LYS A 4 7.89 -13.99 16.75
C LYS A 4 6.86 -13.04 16.11
N TRP A 5 5.58 -13.39 16.19
CA TRP A 5 4.48 -12.65 15.56
C TRP A 5 4.19 -11.29 16.27
N TYR A 6 4.33 -11.26 17.60
CA TYR A 6 4.05 -10.06 18.41
C TYR A 6 5.15 -9.00 18.30
N GLY A 7 6.41 -9.43 18.17
CA GLY A 7 7.55 -8.52 18.01
C GLY A 7 7.51 -7.74 16.69
N SER A 8 7.14 -8.38 15.58
CA SER A 8 6.93 -7.69 14.29
C SER A 8 5.74 -6.72 14.34
N LEU A 9 4.67 -7.10 15.04
CA LEU A 9 3.46 -6.27 15.13
C LEU A 9 3.69 -4.97 15.93
N LYS A 10 4.37 -5.06 17.08
CA LYS A 10 4.67 -3.90 17.94
C LYS A 10 5.60 -2.89 17.28
N LYS A 11 6.56 -3.35 16.49
CA LYS A 11 7.53 -2.47 15.81
C LYS A 11 6.91 -1.62 14.69
N LEU A 12 5.74 -2.01 14.17
CA LEU A 12 5.26 -1.50 12.88
C LEU A 12 3.92 -0.75 12.96
N ILE A 13 3.07 -1.02 13.95
CA ILE A 13 1.68 -0.50 13.99
C ILE A 13 1.47 0.57 15.10
N GLY A 14 2.45 0.78 15.98
CA GLY A 14 2.26 1.60 17.17
C GLY A 14 1.33 0.92 18.18
N SER A 15 1.51 1.30 19.45
CA SER A 15 1.08 0.54 20.64
C SER A 15 -0.41 0.21 20.73
N ASN A 16 -1.30 0.93 20.04
CA ASN A 16 -2.74 0.85 20.25
C ASN A 16 -3.40 -0.45 19.79
N ILE A 17 -3.07 -0.97 18.60
CA ILE A 17 -3.71 -2.22 18.11
C ILE A 17 -3.14 -3.44 18.83
N ALA A 18 -1.84 -3.44 19.16
CA ALA A 18 -1.21 -4.55 19.88
C ALA A 18 -1.75 -4.71 21.31
N ASN A 19 -2.01 -3.59 22.00
CA ASN A 19 -2.57 -3.61 23.36
C ASN A 19 -4.05 -4.02 23.36
N PHE A 20 -4.84 -3.60 22.36
CA PHE A 20 -6.23 -4.01 22.20
C PHE A 20 -6.35 -5.54 21.99
N LEU A 21 -5.46 -6.13 21.19
CA LEU A 21 -5.45 -7.56 20.92
C LEU A 21 -4.97 -8.41 22.11
N GLU A 22 -4.00 -7.94 22.91
CA GLU A 22 -3.63 -8.63 24.16
C GLU A 22 -4.74 -8.59 25.20
N SER A 23 -5.45 -7.46 25.31
CA SER A 23 -6.64 -7.35 26.17
C SER A 23 -7.73 -8.34 25.74
N TYR A 24 -7.97 -8.48 24.42
CA TYR A 24 -8.97 -9.40 23.88
C TYR A 24 -8.63 -10.87 24.12
N LEU A 25 -7.34 -11.23 24.07
CA LEU A 25 -6.85 -12.59 24.37
C LEU A 25 -6.75 -12.89 25.87
N SER A 26 -6.69 -11.86 26.73
CA SER A 26 -6.62 -11.99 28.19
C SER A 26 -7.98 -11.92 28.88
N SER A 27 -8.99 -11.33 28.23
CA SER A 27 -10.38 -11.25 28.71
C SER A 27 -11.13 -12.57 28.50
N ALA A 28 -10.58 -13.66 29.05
CA ALA A 28 -11.16 -15.00 29.05
C ALA A 28 -12.36 -15.09 30.02
N THR A 29 -13.41 -14.30 29.80
CA THR A 29 -14.66 -14.36 30.58
C THR A 29 -15.89 -14.66 29.72
N THR A 30 -15.72 -15.01 28.45
CA THR A 30 -16.80 -15.53 27.60
C THR A 30 -16.43 -16.92 27.09
N PRO A 31 -17.21 -17.97 27.43
CA PRO A 31 -16.95 -19.33 26.99
C PRO A 31 -17.50 -19.53 25.57
N LEU A 32 -16.94 -18.80 24.61
CA LEU A 32 -17.08 -19.08 23.19
C LEU A 32 -15.67 -19.30 22.66
N ASP A 33 -15.33 -20.58 22.59
CA ASP A 33 -14.24 -21.20 21.84
C ASP A 33 -13.01 -20.32 21.54
N LEU A 34 -11.93 -20.52 22.32
CA LEU A 34 -10.65 -19.81 22.16
C LEU A 34 -10.00 -19.99 20.78
N ALA A 35 -10.46 -20.94 19.96
CA ALA A 35 -10.03 -21.11 18.58
C ALA A 35 -10.43 -19.91 17.69
N GLU A 36 -11.62 -19.36 17.90
CA GLU A 36 -12.20 -18.30 17.06
C GLU A 36 -11.45 -16.96 17.17
N PRO A 37 -11.17 -16.42 18.38
CA PRO A 37 -10.41 -15.17 18.52
C PRO A 37 -9.00 -15.26 17.93
N ARG A 38 -8.33 -16.42 18.06
CA ARG A 38 -6.99 -16.63 17.50
C ARG A 38 -7.01 -16.63 15.99
N TYR A 39 -8.00 -17.31 15.39
CA TYR A 39 -8.18 -17.34 13.94
C TYR A 39 -8.47 -15.94 13.37
N LEU A 40 -9.32 -15.16 14.04
CA LEU A 40 -9.61 -13.78 13.62
C LEU A 40 -8.37 -12.89 13.66
N VAL A 41 -7.57 -13.01 14.72
CA VAL A 41 -6.31 -12.25 14.83
C VAL A 41 -5.31 -12.69 13.77
N ASP A 42 -5.16 -13.99 13.54
CA ASP A 42 -4.24 -14.50 12.51
C ASP A 42 -4.63 -14.02 11.11
N ARG A 43 -5.92 -14.04 10.78
CA ARG A 43 -6.44 -13.46 9.54
C ARG A 43 -6.15 -11.97 9.45
N TYR A 44 -6.38 -11.21 10.52
CA TYR A 44 -6.11 -9.78 10.54
C TYR A 44 -4.63 -9.47 10.33
N VAL A 45 -3.74 -10.16 11.05
CA VAL A 45 -2.28 -9.95 10.96
C VAL A 45 -1.77 -10.35 9.57
N THR A 46 -2.24 -11.48 9.06
CA THR A 46 -1.91 -11.95 7.71
C THR A 46 -2.35 -10.91 6.67
N HIS A 47 -3.57 -10.38 6.80
CA HIS A 47 -4.07 -9.34 5.91
C HIS A 47 -3.24 -8.05 6.00
N TYR A 48 -3.01 -7.58 7.23
CA TYR A 48 -2.27 -6.36 7.49
C TYR A 48 -0.85 -6.42 6.92
N ASN A 49 -0.14 -7.52 7.13
CA ASN A 49 1.26 -7.64 6.73
C ASN A 49 1.43 -7.81 5.22
N ASN A 50 0.55 -8.57 4.56
CA ASN A 50 0.73 -8.96 3.16
C ASN A 50 -0.03 -8.06 2.17
N TYR A 51 -1.12 -7.40 2.57
CA TYR A 51 -2.00 -6.71 1.62
C TYR A 51 -2.19 -5.22 1.92
N ARG A 52 -2.12 -4.79 3.19
CA ARG A 52 -2.36 -3.39 3.54
C ARG A 52 -1.20 -2.50 3.07
N LEU A 53 -1.47 -1.56 2.18
CA LEU A 53 -0.54 -0.50 1.82
C LEU A 53 -0.63 0.64 2.84
N HIS A 54 0.51 1.09 3.36
CA HIS A 54 0.55 2.06 4.44
C HIS A 54 1.26 3.36 4.02
N SER A 55 0.57 4.51 4.17
CA SER A 55 1.07 5.83 3.74
C SER A 55 2.38 6.22 4.42
N ALA A 56 2.50 6.00 5.73
CA ALA A 56 3.73 6.26 6.50
C ALA A 56 4.99 5.54 5.98
N ILE A 57 4.85 4.43 5.23
CA ILE A 57 5.96 3.70 4.59
C ILE A 57 5.90 3.79 3.06
N GLY A 58 5.29 4.85 2.52
CA GLY A 58 5.26 5.11 1.07
C GLY A 58 4.35 4.17 0.29
N TYR A 59 3.22 3.76 0.88
CA TYR A 59 2.26 2.82 0.29
C TYR A 59 2.93 1.49 -0.09
N ILE A 60 3.72 0.93 0.83
CA ILE A 60 4.31 -0.40 0.72
C ILE A 60 3.65 -1.29 1.77
N THR A 61 3.67 -2.61 1.57
CA THR A 61 3.17 -3.54 2.59
C THR A 61 4.18 -3.65 3.73
N PRO A 62 3.72 -3.84 4.97
CA PRO A 62 4.60 -4.08 6.11
C PRO A 62 5.61 -5.21 5.87
N LYS A 63 5.19 -6.29 5.22
CA LYS A 63 6.07 -7.42 4.89
C LYS A 63 7.18 -7.02 3.93
N ASP A 64 6.86 -6.33 2.83
CA ASP A 64 7.87 -5.90 1.86
C ASP A 64 8.89 -4.95 2.49
N LYS A 65 8.46 -4.11 3.43
CA LYS A 65 9.34 -3.22 4.20
C LYS A 65 10.26 -3.99 5.15
N LEU A 66 9.72 -4.99 5.85
CA LEU A 66 10.51 -5.87 6.73
C LEU A 66 11.55 -6.71 5.96
N GLU A 67 11.20 -7.13 4.74
CA GLU A 67 12.11 -7.86 3.84
C GLU A 67 13.09 -6.95 3.09
N GLY A 68 13.05 -5.63 3.34
CA GLY A 68 13.97 -4.67 2.70
C GLY A 68 13.73 -4.46 1.20
N ARG A 69 12.59 -4.91 0.66
CA ARG A 69 12.26 -4.81 -0.78
C ARG A 69 11.79 -3.41 -1.21
N GLU A 70 11.74 -2.47 -0.27
CA GLU A 70 11.26 -1.11 -0.48
C GLU A 70 11.95 -0.38 -1.65
N ALA A 71 13.28 -0.40 -1.68
CA ALA A 71 14.05 0.30 -2.71
C ALA A 71 13.68 -0.19 -4.12
N ASN A 72 13.58 -1.51 -4.29
CA ASN A 72 13.21 -2.13 -5.57
C ASN A 72 11.79 -1.74 -5.98
N ILE A 73 10.83 -1.74 -5.04
CA ILE A 73 9.45 -1.34 -5.30
C ILE A 73 9.38 0.12 -5.76
N PHE A 74 10.11 1.02 -5.10
CA PHE A 74 10.15 2.42 -5.51
C PHE A 74 10.79 2.61 -6.88
N THR A 75 11.88 1.91 -7.18
CA THR A 75 12.52 1.97 -8.50
C THR A 75 11.55 1.53 -9.59
N MET A 76 10.89 0.39 -9.42
CA MET A 76 9.90 -0.11 -10.39
C MET A 76 8.72 0.85 -10.56
N ARG A 77 8.25 1.48 -9.48
CA ARG A 77 7.18 2.50 -9.55
C ARG A 77 7.61 3.74 -10.31
N LYS A 78 8.84 4.22 -10.10
CA LYS A 78 9.39 5.36 -10.84
C LYS A 78 9.48 5.08 -12.33
N LEU A 79 9.96 3.89 -12.71
CA LEU A 79 10.01 3.47 -14.12
C LEU A 79 8.64 3.49 -14.77
N LYS A 80 7.64 2.84 -14.15
CA LYS A 80 6.25 2.83 -14.65
C LYS A 80 5.66 4.24 -14.78
N LEU A 81 5.94 5.12 -13.82
CA LEU A 81 5.47 6.50 -13.87
C LEU A 81 6.12 7.28 -15.01
N GLN A 82 7.41 7.04 -15.26
CA GLN A 82 8.14 7.67 -16.36
C GLN A 82 7.59 7.24 -17.72
N GLU A 83 7.38 5.93 -17.92
CA GLU A 83 6.74 5.42 -19.15
C GLU A 83 5.34 6.01 -19.37
N ALA A 84 4.55 6.19 -18.31
CA ALA A 84 3.23 6.80 -18.41
C ALA A 84 3.31 8.28 -18.79
N ARG A 85 4.31 9.01 -18.28
CA ARG A 85 4.56 10.42 -18.65
C ARG A 85 4.95 10.54 -20.12
N GLU A 86 5.82 9.67 -20.61
CA GLU A 86 6.26 9.67 -22.01
C GLU A 86 5.08 9.39 -22.95
N ARG A 87 4.25 8.39 -22.62
CA ARG A 87 3.01 8.10 -23.36
C ARG A 87 2.07 9.30 -23.41
N LYS A 88 1.88 10.00 -22.28
CA LYS A 88 1.06 11.20 -22.21
C LYS A 88 1.64 12.35 -23.05
N GLN A 89 2.96 12.56 -23.00
CA GLN A 89 3.63 13.58 -23.80
C GLN A 89 3.50 13.30 -25.31
N ALA A 90 3.68 12.05 -25.73
CA ALA A 90 3.51 11.67 -27.13
C ALA A 90 2.07 11.93 -27.63
N SER A 91 1.06 11.54 -26.85
CA SER A 91 -0.34 11.82 -27.17
C SER A 91 -0.62 13.32 -27.27
N ASN A 92 -0.12 14.11 -26.31
CA ASN A 92 -0.28 15.56 -26.34
C ASN A 92 0.42 16.20 -27.54
N ARG A 93 1.60 15.72 -27.96
CA ARG A 93 2.30 16.20 -29.16
C ARG A 93 1.50 15.94 -30.43
N ILE A 94 0.84 14.79 -30.53
CA ILE A 94 -0.04 14.46 -31.67
C ILE A 94 -1.22 15.44 -31.70
N VAL A 95 -1.88 15.66 -30.56
CA VAL A 95 -3.00 16.59 -30.45
C VAL A 95 -2.57 18.03 -30.76
N SER A 96 -1.42 18.49 -30.24
CA SER A 96 -0.92 19.84 -30.50
C SER A 96 -0.51 20.04 -31.96
N ASN A 97 0.11 19.04 -32.58
CA ASN A 97 0.47 19.09 -34.00
C ASN A 97 -0.78 19.14 -34.88
N PHE A 98 -1.79 18.32 -34.57
CA PHE A 98 -3.08 18.35 -35.26
C PHE A 98 -3.77 19.72 -35.12
N ALA A 99 -3.81 20.27 -33.92
CA ALA A 99 -4.36 21.61 -33.67
C ALA A 99 -3.60 22.72 -34.41
N SER A 100 -2.27 22.60 -34.53
CA SER A 100 -1.44 23.57 -35.27
C SER A 100 -1.61 23.44 -36.78
N ALA A 101 -1.81 22.22 -37.31
CA ALA A 101 -2.03 21.97 -38.74
C ALA A 101 -3.42 22.43 -39.22
N HIS A 102 -4.39 22.52 -38.29
CA HIS A 102 -5.76 22.96 -38.56
C HIS A 102 -6.09 24.32 -37.92
N ALA A 103 -5.08 25.12 -37.59
CA ALA A 103 -5.31 26.50 -37.16
C ALA A 103 -6.16 27.21 -38.23
N PRO A 104 -7.30 27.84 -37.86
CA PRO A 104 -8.18 28.46 -38.83
C PRO A 104 -7.38 29.51 -39.60
N ILE A 105 -7.37 29.41 -40.93
CA ILE A 105 -6.91 30.49 -41.80
C ILE A 105 -7.74 31.69 -41.41
N THR A 106 -7.15 32.62 -40.65
CA THR A 106 -7.80 33.89 -40.33
C THR A 106 -7.97 34.60 -41.67
N LEU A 107 -9.21 34.65 -42.16
CA LEU A 107 -9.59 35.58 -43.21
C LEU A 107 -9.47 36.98 -42.62
N GLU A 108 -8.30 37.58 -42.76
CA GLU A 108 -8.11 39.02 -42.68
C GLU A 108 -8.98 39.64 -43.78
N ALA A 109 -9.98 40.43 -43.38
CA ALA A 109 -10.93 41.12 -44.25
C ALA A 109 -10.56 42.60 -44.40
#